data_AF-A0A960ZUB5-F1
#
_entry.id   AF-A0A960ZUB5-F1
#
_cell.length_a   1.000
_cell.length_b   1.000
_cell.length_c   1.000
_cell.angle_alpha   90.00
_cell.angle_beta   90.00
_cell.angle_gamma   90.00
#
_symmetry.space_group_name_H-M   'P 1'
#
loop_
_entity.id
_entity.type
_entity.pdbx_description
1 polymer ?
#
loop_
_entity_poly.entity_id
_entity_poly.type
_entity_poly.pdbx_seq_one_letter_code
_entity_poly.pdbx_strand_id
1 'polypeptide(L)'
;FDSSQIAGNVSFVSASATTSNGLSVTVDLNSMEIRIPANTVADDFTYTIQDDSGTTATGTGTIAIITSALGHSTGLDLGSTPGAAQVNFTGVPWYTYTVERCADLTFAGPSLQTWTVQAWADGTLGIYDDFTDLGTQPSRAFYRLVYP
;
A
#
# COMPACT_ATOMS: atom_id res chain seq x y z
N PHE A 1 22.62 11.97 3.52
CA PHE A 1 23.15 10.61 3.32
C PHE A 1 24.10 10.68 2.14
N ASP A 2 25.40 10.63 2.44
CA ASP A 2 26.47 10.67 1.44
C ASP A 2 26.54 9.31 0.74
N SER A 3 26.38 9.29 -0.57
CA SER A 3 26.36 8.08 -1.40
C SER A 3 27.77 7.57 -1.78
N SER A 4 28.84 8.11 -1.17
CA SER A 4 30.23 7.80 -1.56
C SER A 4 30.89 6.61 -0.83
N GLN A 5 30.14 5.78 -0.08
CA GLN A 5 30.70 4.63 0.65
C GLN A 5 30.08 3.24 0.37
N ILE A 6 29.19 3.07 -0.62
CA ILE A 6 28.55 1.75 -0.88
C ILE A 6 28.80 1.26 -2.30
N ALA A 7 30.08 1.09 -2.65
CA ALA A 7 30.50 0.48 -3.91
C ALA A 7 30.88 -1.01 -3.73
N GLY A 8 30.16 -1.72 -2.86
CA GLY A 8 30.33 -3.17 -2.65
C GLY A 8 29.17 -3.93 -3.30
N ASN A 9 29.47 -5.01 -4.02
CA ASN A 9 28.43 -5.91 -4.52
C ASN A 9 27.73 -6.58 -3.34
N VAL A 10 26.39 -6.54 -3.32
CA VAL A 10 25.57 -7.27 -2.34
C VAL A 10 25.01 -8.51 -3.01
N SER A 11 25.10 -9.64 -2.31
CA SER A 11 24.60 -10.93 -2.75
C SER A 11 23.61 -11.52 -1.75
N PHE A 12 22.64 -12.27 -2.26
CA PHE A 12 21.74 -13.05 -1.43
C PHE A 12 22.45 -14.32 -0.95
N VAL A 13 22.32 -14.64 0.35
CA VAL A 13 22.92 -15.83 0.95
C VAL A 13 21.89 -16.92 1.17
N SER A 14 20.82 -16.59 1.91
CA SER A 14 19.83 -17.57 2.34
C SER A 14 18.52 -16.93 2.78
N ALA A 15 17.48 -17.74 2.88
CA ALA A 15 16.26 -17.45 3.62
C ALA A 15 16.05 -18.49 4.72
N SER A 16 15.20 -18.19 5.71
CA SER A 16 14.74 -19.18 6.68
C SER A 16 14.06 -20.35 5.96
N ALA A 17 14.23 -21.57 6.47
CA ALA A 17 13.64 -22.76 5.85
C ALA A 17 12.10 -22.77 5.91
N THR A 18 11.53 -22.05 6.88
CA THR A 18 10.09 -21.85 7.02
C THR A 18 9.76 -20.38 7.24
N THR A 19 8.51 -20.04 6.96
CA THR A 19 7.90 -18.78 7.35
C THR A 19 7.50 -18.76 8.83
N SER A 20 7.02 -17.63 9.35
CA SER A 20 6.52 -17.47 10.72
C SER A 20 5.27 -18.31 10.98
N ASN A 21 4.48 -18.63 9.94
CA ASN A 21 3.38 -19.59 10.00
C ASN A 21 3.77 -21.04 9.66
N GLY A 22 5.07 -21.34 9.52
CA GLY A 22 5.57 -22.70 9.34
C GLY A 22 5.46 -23.25 7.91
N LEU A 23 5.24 -22.40 6.90
CA LEU A 23 5.24 -22.82 5.50
C LEU A 23 6.66 -22.96 4.98
N SER A 24 6.92 -23.99 4.17
CA SER A 24 8.25 -24.20 3.58
C SER A 24 8.64 -23.08 2.63
N VAL A 25 9.85 -22.54 2.79
CA VAL A 25 10.45 -21.56 1.88
C VAL A 25 11.42 -22.27 0.96
N THR A 26 11.25 -22.08 -0.34
CA THR A 26 12.18 -22.59 -1.37
C THR A 26 12.90 -21.43 -2.02
N VAL A 27 14.23 -21.47 -2.02
CA VAL A 27 15.06 -20.50 -2.75
C VAL A 27 15.55 -21.15 -4.04
N ASP A 28 15.25 -20.53 -5.17
CA ASP A 28 15.86 -20.87 -6.46
C ASP A 28 16.84 -19.76 -6.87
N LEU A 29 18.13 -20.02 -6.63
CA LEU A 29 19.20 -19.08 -6.95
C LEU A 29 19.44 -18.92 -8.46
N ASN A 30 18.96 -19.85 -9.29
CA ASN A 30 19.13 -19.75 -10.75
C ASN A 30 18.14 -18.77 -11.37
N SER A 31 16.91 -18.72 -10.83
CA SER A 31 15.86 -17.79 -11.26
C SER A 31 15.75 -16.55 -10.38
N MET A 32 16.54 -16.47 -9.29
CA MET A 32 16.47 -15.42 -8.27
C MET A 32 15.07 -15.31 -7.64
N GLU A 33 14.42 -16.46 -7.41
CA GLU A 33 13.08 -16.52 -6.84
C GLU A 33 13.08 -17.11 -5.42
N ILE A 34 12.21 -16.57 -4.58
CA ILE A 34 11.80 -17.19 -3.31
C ILE A 34 10.34 -17.63 -3.48
N ARG A 35 10.09 -18.91 -3.28
CA ARG A 35 8.77 -19.54 -3.45
C ARG A 35 8.25 -20.03 -2.12
N ILE A 36 7.01 -19.68 -1.84
CA ILE A 36 6.31 -20.02 -0.59
C ILE A 36 4.91 -20.49 -0.99
N PRO A 37 4.39 -21.59 -0.41
CA PRO A 37 3.02 -22.02 -0.64
C PRO A 37 2.02 -20.89 -0.38
N ALA A 38 0.91 -20.89 -1.11
CA ALA A 38 -0.16 -19.92 -0.88
C ALA A 38 -0.68 -20.00 0.57
N ASN A 39 -0.90 -18.85 1.18
CA ASN A 39 -1.43 -18.69 2.54
C ASN A 39 -2.58 -17.69 2.53
N THR A 40 -3.47 -17.77 3.52
CA THR A 40 -4.55 -16.80 3.77
C THR A 40 -4.33 -15.96 5.03
N VAL A 41 -3.23 -16.18 5.75
CA VAL A 41 -2.82 -15.44 6.94
C VAL A 41 -1.53 -14.67 6.64
N ALA A 42 -1.42 -13.44 7.16
CA ALA A 42 -0.17 -12.67 7.08
C ALA A 42 1.00 -13.49 7.66
N ASP A 43 2.15 -13.39 7.02
CA ASP A 43 3.28 -14.30 7.25
C ASP A 43 4.61 -13.58 7.01
N ASP A 44 5.71 -14.13 7.48
CA ASP A 44 7.03 -13.50 7.37
C ASP A 44 8.11 -14.56 7.17
N PHE A 45 9.24 -14.20 6.57
CA PHE A 45 10.43 -15.03 6.56
C PHE A 45 11.67 -14.16 6.74
N THR A 46 12.74 -14.70 7.31
CA THR A 46 14.01 -13.96 7.42
C THR A 46 14.90 -14.26 6.22
N TYR A 47 15.68 -13.28 5.77
CA TYR A 47 16.68 -13.48 4.73
C TYR A 47 18.04 -12.93 5.16
N THR A 48 19.11 -13.49 4.61
CA THR A 48 20.48 -13.03 4.86
C THR A 48 21.11 -12.58 3.54
N ILE A 49 21.73 -11.41 3.57
CA ILE A 49 22.57 -10.87 2.49
C ILE A 49 24.01 -10.77 2.95
N GLN A 50 24.93 -10.70 2.00
CA GLN A 50 26.36 -10.55 2.24
C GLN A 50 26.96 -9.53 1.28
N ASP A 51 27.82 -8.66 1.78
CA ASP A 51 28.63 -7.76 0.95
C ASP A 51 29.91 -8.45 0.43
N ASP A 52 30.68 -7.75 -0.40
CA ASP A 52 31.95 -8.25 -0.96
C ASP A 52 33.07 -8.44 0.07
N SER A 53 32.94 -7.84 1.25
CA SER A 53 33.83 -8.07 2.40
C SER A 53 33.50 -9.36 3.16
N GLY A 54 32.39 -10.01 2.81
CA GLY A 54 31.90 -11.20 3.49
C GLY A 54 31.06 -10.91 4.73
N THR A 55 30.77 -9.63 5.02
CA THR A 55 29.93 -9.24 6.15
C THR A 55 28.47 -9.54 5.83
N THR A 56 27.76 -10.19 6.76
CA THR A 56 26.36 -10.56 6.58
C THR A 56 25.41 -9.65 7.35
N ALA A 57 24.20 -9.49 6.82
CA ALA A 57 23.09 -8.84 7.50
C ALA A 57 21.81 -9.64 7.29
N THR A 58 20.97 -9.70 8.34
CA THR A 58 19.67 -10.38 8.30
C THR A 58 18.55 -9.37 8.23
N GLY A 59 17.60 -9.58 7.31
CA GLY A 59 16.37 -8.82 7.17
C GLY A 59 15.14 -9.71 7.31
N THR A 60 13.96 -9.10 7.30
CA THR A 60 12.66 -9.78 7.32
C THR A 60 11.89 -9.42 6.05
N GLY A 61 11.44 -10.43 5.30
CA GLY A 61 10.49 -10.30 4.22
C GLY A 61 9.08 -10.55 4.76
N THR A 62 8.19 -9.58 4.60
CA THR A 62 6.80 -9.68 5.05
C THR A 62 5.88 -10.06 3.89
N ILE A 63 4.98 -11.01 4.13
CA ILE A 63 3.94 -11.49 3.23
C ILE A 63 2.60 -11.02 3.80
N ALA A 64 2.10 -9.92 3.26
CA ALA A 64 0.78 -9.42 3.62
C ALA A 64 -0.29 -10.16 2.81
N ILE A 65 -1.28 -10.75 3.48
CA ILE A 65 -2.48 -11.27 2.82
C ILE A 65 -3.57 -10.22 2.85
N ILE A 66 -4.07 -9.88 1.67
CA ILE A 66 -5.03 -8.79 1.48
C ILE A 66 -6.36 -9.42 1.11
N THR A 67 -7.18 -9.65 2.13
CA THR A 67 -8.49 -10.29 1.99
C THR A 67 -9.57 -9.34 1.44
N SER A 68 -9.28 -8.04 1.40
CA SER A 68 -10.14 -7.01 0.81
C SER A 68 -9.33 -6.11 -0.14
N ALA A 69 -8.89 -6.67 -1.26
CA ALA A 69 -8.16 -5.92 -2.31
C ALA A 69 -9.01 -4.87 -3.03
N LEU A 70 -10.34 -4.96 -2.91
CA LEU A 70 -11.25 -3.92 -3.38
C LEU A 70 -11.37 -2.90 -2.27
N GLY A 71 -10.73 -1.75 -2.45
CA GLY A 71 -10.94 -0.64 -1.54
C GLY A 71 -12.41 -0.26 -1.52
N HIS A 72 -13.03 -0.39 -0.36
CA HIS A 72 -14.42 -0.04 -0.15
C HIS A 72 -14.47 1.16 0.80
N SER A 73 -15.49 2.00 0.64
CA SER A 73 -15.73 3.08 1.58
C SER A 73 -16.10 2.47 2.93
N THR A 74 -15.33 2.77 3.97
CA THR A 74 -15.59 2.31 5.34
C THR A 74 -16.45 3.29 6.13
N GLY A 75 -16.63 4.51 5.61
CA GLY A 75 -17.52 5.52 6.18
C GLY A 75 -17.47 6.82 5.39
N LEU A 76 -18.63 7.48 5.35
CA LEU A 76 -18.80 8.88 4.98
C LEU A 76 -19.33 9.57 6.24
N ASP A 77 -18.53 10.44 6.84
CA ASP A 77 -18.98 11.28 7.97
C ASP A 77 -19.07 12.73 7.51
N LEU A 78 -19.99 13.48 8.12
CA LEU A 78 -19.95 14.94 8.05
C LEU A 78 -18.68 15.35 8.77
N GLY A 79 -17.72 15.93 8.03
CA GLY A 79 -16.44 16.32 8.60
C GLY A 79 -16.62 17.20 9.83
N SER A 80 -15.58 17.35 10.65
CA SER A 80 -15.59 18.19 11.86
C SER A 80 -15.95 19.66 11.58
N THR A 81 -15.94 20.06 10.31
CA THR A 81 -16.41 21.36 9.82
C THR A 81 -17.76 21.21 9.13
N PRO A 82 -18.78 22.02 9.46
CA PRO A 82 -20.06 22.00 8.76
C PRO A 82 -19.87 22.15 7.24
N GLY A 83 -20.40 21.18 6.49
CA GLY A 83 -20.33 21.19 5.03
C GLY A 83 -19.13 20.45 4.42
N ALA A 84 -18.22 19.89 5.23
CA ALA A 84 -17.14 19.04 4.73
C ALA A 84 -17.50 17.54 4.80
N ALA A 85 -16.77 16.72 4.05
CA ALA A 85 -16.89 15.26 4.07
C ALA A 85 -15.55 14.63 4.47
N GLN A 86 -15.60 13.68 5.40
CA GLN A 86 -14.50 12.75 5.67
C GLN A 86 -14.85 11.42 5.02
N VAL A 87 -14.00 10.96 4.10
CA VAL A 87 -14.21 9.71 3.36
C VAL A 87 -13.05 8.78 3.64
N ASN A 88 -13.35 7.59 4.15
CA ASN A 88 -12.35 6.59 4.49
C ASN A 88 -12.45 5.38 3.57
N PHE A 89 -11.30 4.80 3.23
CA PHE A 89 -11.17 3.59 2.42
C PHE A 89 -10.16 2.64 3.07
N THR A 90 -10.17 1.39 2.60
CA THR A 90 -9.07 0.45 2.81
C THR A 90 -8.38 0.17 1.49
N GLY A 91 -7.09 -0.10 1.49
CA GLY A 91 -6.29 -0.46 0.33
C GLY A 91 -5.17 -1.40 0.72
N VAL A 92 -4.29 -1.68 -0.24
CA VAL A 92 -3.05 -2.41 -0.04
C VAL A 92 -2.09 -1.50 0.72
N PRO A 93 -1.53 -1.91 1.87
CA PRO A 93 -0.55 -1.11 2.60
C PRO A 93 0.58 -0.61 1.68
N TRP A 94 0.96 0.65 1.86
CA TRP A 94 2.03 1.33 1.11
C TRP A 94 1.78 1.56 -0.38
N TYR A 95 0.64 1.10 -0.93
CA TYR A 95 0.26 1.44 -2.30
C TYR A 95 -0.34 2.84 -2.36
N THR A 96 -0.05 3.51 -3.47
CA THR A 96 -0.60 4.81 -3.80
C THR A 96 -1.85 4.63 -4.64
N TYR A 97 -2.88 5.39 -4.29
CA TYR A 97 -4.18 5.40 -4.93
C TYR A 97 -4.55 6.80 -5.42
N THR A 98 -5.42 6.84 -6.40
CA THR A 98 -6.16 8.06 -6.75
C THR A 98 -7.55 7.96 -6.16
N VAL A 99 -7.89 8.88 -5.27
CA VAL A 99 -9.28 9.09 -4.82
C VAL A 99 -9.90 10.15 -5.73
N GLU A 100 -11.09 9.89 -6.24
CA GLU A 100 -11.82 10.84 -7.07
C GLU A 100 -13.15 11.21 -6.43
N ARG A 101 -13.54 12.48 -6.55
CA ARG A 101 -14.87 12.98 -6.24
C ARG A 101 -15.50 13.64 -7.45
N CYS A 102 -16.81 13.46 -7.63
CA CYS A 102 -17.61 14.14 -8.65
C CYS A 102 -19.02 14.46 -8.13
N ALA A 103 -19.68 15.49 -8.69
CA ALA A 103 -21.08 15.82 -8.37
C ALA A 103 -22.11 14.92 -9.11
N ASP A 104 -21.63 14.02 -9.97
CA ASP A 104 -22.41 13.02 -10.68
C ASP A 104 -21.63 11.70 -10.82
N LEU A 105 -22.30 10.65 -11.33
CA LEU A 105 -21.72 9.32 -11.48
C LEU A 105 -20.78 9.17 -12.69
N THR A 106 -20.54 10.23 -13.46
CA THR A 106 -19.68 10.16 -14.66
C THR A 106 -18.20 10.28 -14.32
N PHE A 107 -17.86 10.84 -13.15
CA PHE A 107 -16.48 11.11 -12.73
C PHE A 107 -15.68 11.85 -13.82
N ALA A 108 -16.29 12.89 -14.38
CA ALA A 108 -15.70 13.70 -15.44
C ALA A 108 -16.13 15.17 -15.33
N GLY A 109 -15.44 16.04 -16.07
CA GLY A 109 -15.82 17.44 -16.19
C GLY A 109 -15.42 18.29 -14.97
N PRO A 110 -16.05 19.46 -14.79
CA PRO A 110 -15.54 20.52 -13.91
C PRO A 110 -15.72 20.24 -12.40
N SER A 111 -16.49 19.20 -12.05
CA SER A 111 -16.67 18.81 -10.64
C SER A 111 -15.77 17.66 -10.20
N LEU A 112 -14.96 17.13 -11.13
CA LEU A 112 -13.98 16.09 -10.86
C LEU A 112 -12.83 16.69 -10.04
N GLN A 113 -12.66 16.17 -8.84
CA GLN A 113 -11.51 16.45 -7.98
C GLN A 113 -10.77 15.16 -7.69
N THR A 114 -9.44 15.23 -7.63
CA THR A 114 -8.60 14.05 -7.40
C THR A 114 -7.59 14.29 -6.28
N TRP A 115 -7.30 13.23 -5.53
CA TRP A 115 -6.24 13.21 -4.52
C TRP A 115 -5.37 11.97 -4.70
N THR A 116 -4.07 12.16 -4.58
CA THR A 116 -3.11 11.06 -4.51
C THR A 116 -2.84 10.73 -3.04
N VAL A 117 -3.18 9.51 -2.62
CA VAL A 117 -3.08 9.10 -1.21
C VAL A 117 -2.40 7.74 -1.11
N GLN A 118 -1.43 7.60 -0.21
CA GLN A 118 -0.82 6.32 0.12
C GLN A 118 -1.56 5.66 1.28
N ALA A 119 -1.82 4.36 1.17
CA ALA A 119 -2.35 3.57 2.28
C ALA A 119 -1.31 3.39 3.39
N TRP A 120 -1.75 3.51 4.64
CA TRP A 120 -0.92 3.25 5.82
C TRP A 120 -0.56 1.77 5.96
N ALA A 121 0.27 1.45 6.96
CA ALA A 121 0.71 0.09 7.25
C ALA A 121 -0.45 -0.90 7.49
N ASP A 122 -1.58 -0.41 7.99
CA ASP A 122 -2.81 -1.17 8.25
C ASP A 122 -3.77 -1.19 7.04
N GLY A 123 -3.35 -0.59 5.91
CA GLY A 123 -4.15 -0.46 4.71
C GLY A 123 -5.19 0.66 4.76
N THR A 124 -5.28 1.43 5.85
CA THR A 124 -6.23 2.54 5.91
C THR A 124 -5.76 3.71 5.05
N LEU A 125 -6.71 4.43 4.46
CA LEU A 125 -6.49 5.73 3.84
C LEU A 125 -7.78 6.55 3.90
N GLY A 126 -7.66 7.86 3.78
CA GLY A 126 -8.83 8.73 3.75
C GLY A 126 -8.50 10.11 3.21
N ILE A 127 -9.55 10.82 2.82
CA ILE A 127 -9.47 12.21 2.38
C ILE A 127 -10.45 13.06 3.18
N TYR A 128 -10.08 14.33 3.28
CA TYR A 128 -10.94 15.39 3.76
C TYR A 128 -11.32 16.28 2.57
N ASP A 129 -12.61 16.42 2.32
CA ASP A 129 -13.15 17.21 1.21
C ASP A 129 -13.96 18.38 1.75
N ASP A 130 -13.45 19.59 1.54
CA ASP A 130 -14.08 20.84 1.95
C ASP A 130 -14.86 21.54 0.82
N PHE A 131 -14.91 20.93 -0.37
CA PHE A 131 -15.56 21.45 -1.57
C PHE A 131 -15.10 22.85 -2.01
N THR A 132 -13.93 23.30 -1.58
CA THR A 132 -13.42 24.65 -1.90
C THR A 132 -13.18 24.87 -3.39
N ASP A 133 -12.96 23.81 -4.15
CA ASP A 133 -12.81 23.80 -5.61
C ASP A 133 -14.12 24.08 -6.37
N LEU A 134 -15.29 23.83 -5.77
CA LEU A 134 -16.60 23.99 -6.43
C LEU A 134 -17.23 25.37 -6.22
N GLY A 135 -16.63 26.22 -5.39
CA GLY A 135 -17.14 27.55 -5.01
C GLY A 135 -18.39 27.54 -4.12
N THR A 136 -19.23 26.51 -4.24
CA THR A 136 -20.37 26.20 -3.35
C THR A 136 -20.44 24.70 -3.12
N GLN A 137 -20.87 24.30 -1.92
CA GLN A 137 -21.07 22.88 -1.61
C GLN A 137 -22.11 22.27 -2.56
N PRO A 138 -21.82 21.12 -3.18
CA PRO A 138 -22.75 20.48 -4.10
C PRO A 138 -23.88 19.79 -3.33
N SER A 139 -25.04 19.65 -3.97
CA SER A 139 -26.19 18.92 -3.40
C SER A 139 -25.97 17.41 -3.24
N ARG A 140 -24.92 16.88 -3.87
CA ARG A 140 -24.48 15.49 -3.82
C ARG A 140 -23.01 15.41 -4.22
N ALA A 141 -22.30 14.44 -3.67
CA ALA A 141 -20.95 14.09 -4.06
C ALA A 141 -20.82 12.56 -4.09
N PHE A 142 -20.11 12.06 -5.10
CA PHE A 142 -19.80 10.64 -5.27
C PHE A 142 -18.29 10.48 -5.19
N TYR A 143 -17.84 9.46 -4.46
CA TYR A 143 -16.43 9.17 -4.24
C TYR A 143 -16.10 7.79 -4.77
N ARG A 144 -14.93 7.64 -5.39
CA ARG A 144 -14.39 6.32 -5.75
C ARG A 144 -12.88 6.26 -5.53
N LEU A 145 -12.42 5.05 -5.24
CA LEU A 145 -11.00 4.72 -5.23
C LEU A 145 -10.62 4.13 -6.60
N VAL A 146 -9.57 4.66 -7.22
CA VAL A 146 -9.02 4.16 -8.47
C VAL A 146 -7.64 3.56 -8.17
N TYR A 147 -7.47 2.29 -8.53
CA TYR A 147 -6.19 1.61 -8.48
C TYR A 147 -5.37 1.96 -9.73
N PRO A 148 -4.07 2.24 -9.62
CA PRO A 148 -3.20 2.46 -10.78
C PRO A 148 -3.00 1.22 -11.65
#